data_AF-A0A1V6E8S5-F1
#
_entry.id   AF-A0A1V6E8S5-F1
#
_cell.length_a   1.000
_cell.length_b   1.000
_cell.length_c   1.000
_cell.angle_alpha   90.00
_cell.angle_beta   90.00
_cell.angle_gamma   90.00
#
_symmetry.space_group_name_H-M   'P 1'
#
loop_
_entity.id
_entity.type
_entity.pdbx_description
1 polymer ?
#
loop_
_entity_poly.entity_id
_entity_poly.type
_entity_poly.pdbx_seq_one_letter_code
_entity_poly.pdbx_strand_id
1 'polypeptide(L)'
;MKNYYPALKNPTTGEVVHVKRGFSWPAFLITPIWCLIKGLWLQAIIFLLIGITGIGLIAWIIAGVKGNEWYYEALTKRGYRRVEE
;
A
#
# COMPACT_ATOMS: atom_id res chain seq x y z
N MET A 1 16.13 3.36 13.14
CA MET A 1 15.43 3.20 11.84
C MET A 1 14.12 3.98 11.90
N LYS A 2 13.78 4.81 10.89
CA LYS A 2 12.48 5.53 10.89
C LYS A 2 11.35 4.51 10.66
N ASN A 3 10.31 4.54 11.50
CA ASN A 3 9.14 3.66 11.44
C ASN A 3 8.16 4.02 10.31
N TYR A 4 8.36 5.18 9.66
CA TYR A 4 7.50 5.75 8.64
C TYR A 4 8.33 6.22 7.45
N TYR A 5 7.71 6.25 6.27
CA TYR A 5 8.24 7.02 5.14
C TYR A 5 8.10 8.53 5.41
N PRO A 6 8.86 9.39 4.70
CA PRO A 6 8.63 10.83 4.73
C PRO A 6 7.15 11.14 4.47
N ALA A 7 6.59 12.12 5.18
CA ALA A 7 5.20 12.50 5.00
C ALA A 7 4.96 12.97 3.56
N LEU A 8 3.80 12.59 3.01
CA LEU A 8 3.39 12.97 1.67
C LEU A 8 2.25 13.98 1.74
N LYS A 9 2.38 15.12 1.06
CA LYS A 9 1.36 16.15 0.96
C LYS A 9 0.73 16.18 -0.42
N ASN A 10 -0.59 16.19 -0.48
CA ASN A 10 -1.36 16.43 -1.69
C ASN A 10 -1.21 17.91 -2.07
N PRO A 11 -0.69 18.26 -3.27
CA PRO A 11 -0.50 19.65 -3.66
C PRO A 11 -1.81 20.41 -3.89
N THR A 12 -2.91 19.70 -4.19
CA THR A 12 -4.21 20.30 -4.50
C THR A 12 -5.08 20.47 -3.24
N THR A 13 -5.13 19.45 -2.38
CA THR A 13 -6.00 19.48 -1.18
C THR A 13 -5.26 19.89 0.08
N GLY A 14 -3.92 19.88 0.08
CA GLY A 14 -3.10 20.11 1.26
C GLY A 14 -3.06 18.94 2.26
N GLU A 15 -3.77 17.84 1.98
CA GLU A 15 -3.81 16.65 2.83
C GLU A 15 -2.41 16.07 3.05
N VAL A 16 -2.06 15.80 4.32
CA VAL A 16 -0.80 15.18 4.70
C VAL A 16 -1.05 13.73 5.11
N VAL A 17 -0.34 12.81 4.47
CA VAL A 17 -0.47 11.36 4.66
C VAL A 17 0.83 10.79 5.20
N HIS A 18 0.73 10.07 6.32
CA HIS A 18 1.82 9.28 6.88
C HIS A 18 1.63 7.80 6.54
N VAL A 19 2.67 7.17 6.02
CA VAL A 19 2.66 5.73 5.68
C VAL A 19 3.70 5.00 6.51
N LYS A 20 3.26 4.00 7.26
CA LYS A 20 4.13 3.14 8.06
C LYS A 20 5.10 2.40 7.13
N ARG A 21 6.37 2.32 7.51
CA ARG A 21 7.37 1.52 6.80
C ARG A 21 7.34 0.07 7.30
N GLY A 22 7.36 -0.89 6.37
CA GLY A 22 7.32 -2.32 6.67
C GLY A 22 5.90 -2.88 6.81
N PHE A 23 5.74 -3.90 7.65
CA PHE A 23 4.58 -4.79 7.63
C PHE A 23 3.23 -4.07 7.87
N SER A 24 2.27 -4.43 7.01
CA SER A 24 0.88 -3.98 6.99
C SER A 24 -0.07 -5.12 7.31
N TRP A 25 -0.62 -5.12 8.53
CA TRP A 25 -1.61 -6.11 8.96
C TRP A 25 -2.84 -6.17 8.05
N PRO A 26 -3.44 -5.04 7.62
CA PRO A 26 -4.57 -5.08 6.71
C PRO A 26 -4.21 -5.65 5.34
N ALA A 27 -3.04 -5.31 4.80
CA ALA A 27 -2.61 -5.86 3.51
C ALA A 27 -2.34 -7.36 3.59
N PHE A 28 -1.97 -7.90 4.76
CA PHE A 28 -1.77 -9.33 4.97
C PHE A 28 -3.09 -10.10 5.10
N LEU A 29 -4.02 -9.64 5.94
CA LEU A 29 -5.23 -10.39 6.28
C LEU A 29 -6.32 -10.31 5.21
N ILE A 30 -6.41 -9.16 4.52
CA ILE A 30 -7.49 -8.86 3.57
C ILE A 30 -6.93 -8.17 2.32
N THR A 31 -5.88 -8.74 1.71
CA THR A 31 -5.13 -8.09 0.61
C THR A 31 -6.01 -7.48 -0.48
N PRO A 32 -6.95 -8.20 -1.11
CA PRO A 32 -7.69 -7.63 -2.24
C PRO A 32 -8.53 -6.43 -1.81
N ILE A 33 -9.23 -6.54 -0.68
CA ILE A 33 -10.08 -5.47 -0.13
C ILE A 33 -9.22 -4.25 0.22
N TRP A 34 -8.10 -4.47 0.90
CA TRP A 34 -7.18 -3.40 1.27
C TRP A 34 -6.61 -2.68 0.05
N CYS A 35 -6.21 -3.44 -0.98
CA CYS A 35 -5.72 -2.88 -2.25
C CYS A 35 -6.79 -2.02 -2.92
N LEU A 36 -8.06 -2.46 -2.97
CA LEU A 36 -9.17 -1.67 -3.51
C LEU A 36 -9.37 -0.36 -2.76
N ILE A 37 -9.38 -0.39 -1.42
CA ILE A 37 -9.53 0.82 -0.57
C ILE A 37 -8.40 1.83 -0.84
N LYS A 38 -7.17 1.36 -1.09
CA LYS A 38 -6.03 2.23 -1.40
C LYS A 38 -5.91 2.61 -2.88
N GLY A 39 -6.80 2.09 -3.74
CA GLY A 39 -6.77 2.29 -5.20
C GLY A 39 -5.55 1.63 -5.87
N LEU A 40 -5.08 0.51 -5.31
CA LEU A 40 -4.03 -0.35 -5.85
C LEU A 40 -4.67 -1.40 -6.76
N TRP A 41 -5.30 -0.95 -7.84
CA TRP A 41 -6.17 -1.77 -8.70
C TRP A 41 -5.47 -2.97 -9.33
N LEU A 42 -4.24 -2.80 -9.82
CA LEU A 42 -3.46 -3.88 -10.42
C LEU A 42 -3.15 -4.97 -9.40
N GLN A 43 -2.69 -4.59 -8.20
CA GLN A 43 -2.45 -5.51 -7.10
C GLN A 43 -3.76 -6.22 -6.70
N ALA A 44 -4.87 -5.49 -6.59
CA ALA A 44 -6.16 -6.10 -6.26
C ALA A 44 -6.55 -7.22 -7.25
N ILE A 45 -6.41 -6.98 -8.56
CA ILE A 45 -6.71 -7.99 -9.60
C ILE A 45 -5.78 -9.21 -9.46
N ILE A 46 -4.48 -8.99 -9.35
CA ILE A 46 -3.49 -10.07 -9.21
C ILE A 46 -3.82 -10.96 -7.99
N PHE A 47 -4.12 -10.33 -6.85
CA PHE A 47 -4.40 -11.04 -5.62
C PHE A 47 -5.77 -11.75 -5.62
N LEU A 48 -6.77 -11.23 -6.35
CA LEU A 48 -8.02 -11.95 -6.59
C LEU A 48 -7.78 -13.23 -7.41
N LEU A 49 -6.99 -13.14 -8.48
CA LEU A 49 -6.68 -14.29 -9.33
C LEU A 49 -5.90 -15.36 -8.55
N ILE A 50 -4.90 -14.95 -7.76
CA ILE A 50 -4.14 -15.87 -6.89
C ILE A 50 -5.03 -16.48 -5.82
N GLY A 51 -5.99 -15.72 -5.26
CA GLY A 51 -6.93 -16.22 -4.26
C GLY A 51 -7.77 -17.40 -4.75
N ILE A 52 -8.08 -17.46 -6.05
CA ILE A 52 -8.88 -18.53 -6.66
C ILE A 52 -8.08 -19.83 -6.80
N THR A 53 -6.74 -19.78 -6.89
CA THR A 53 -5.90 -20.97 -7.11
C THR A 53 -5.57 -21.74 -5.82
N GLY A 54 -5.84 -21.18 -4.65
CA GLY A 54 -5.53 -21.81 -3.35
C GLY A 54 -4.06 -21.73 -2.91
N ILE A 55 -3.17 -21.12 -3.70
CA ILE A 55 -1.72 -21.01 -3.41
C ILE A 55 -1.39 -19.69 -2.67
N GLY A 56 -2.34 -19.16 -1.91
CA GLY A 56 -2.36 -17.76 -1.48
C GLY A 56 -1.40 -17.36 -0.34
N LEU A 57 -0.92 -18.30 0.48
CA LEU A 57 -0.20 -17.97 1.72
C LEU A 57 1.09 -17.15 1.51
N ILE A 58 1.93 -17.55 0.55
CA ILE A 58 3.16 -16.80 0.22
C ILE A 58 2.80 -15.41 -0.32
N ALA A 59 1.78 -15.34 -1.18
CA ALA A 59 1.32 -14.07 -1.73
C ALA A 59 0.85 -13.13 -0.62
N TRP A 60 0.10 -13.63 0.37
CA TRP A 60 -0.39 -12.81 1.49
C TRP A 60 0.75 -12.25 2.33
N ILE A 61 1.80 -13.05 2.58
CA ILE A 61 3.01 -12.57 3.26
C ILE A 61 3.66 -11.44 2.47
N ILE A 62 3.80 -11.59 1.14
CA ILE A 62 4.33 -10.54 0.26
C ILE A 62 3.48 -9.27 0.37
N ALA A 63 2.15 -9.41 0.37
CA ALA A 63 1.23 -8.28 0.55
C ALA A 63 1.39 -7.61 1.91
N GLY A 64 1.57 -8.39 2.98
CA GLY A 64 1.86 -7.87 4.31
C GLY A 64 3.14 -7.04 4.35
N VAL A 65 4.23 -7.55 3.77
CA VAL A 65 5.54 -6.87 3.78
C VAL A 65 5.56 -5.63 2.88
N LYS A 66 5.02 -5.75 1.66
CA LYS A 66 5.12 -4.72 0.61
C LYS A 66 3.90 -3.81 0.50
N GLY A 67 2.79 -4.12 1.15
CA GLY A 67 1.54 -3.38 0.99
C GLY A 67 1.72 -1.88 1.23
N ASN A 68 2.31 -1.51 2.36
CA ASN A 68 2.55 -0.10 2.69
C ASN A 68 3.49 0.59 1.69
N GLU A 69 4.49 -0.13 1.17
CA GLU A 69 5.38 0.39 0.13
C GLU A 69 4.60 0.68 -1.16
N TRP A 70 3.77 -0.26 -1.62
CA TRP A 70 2.91 -0.05 -2.79
C TRP A 70 1.98 1.15 -2.62
N TYR A 71 1.40 1.33 -1.43
CA TYR A 71 0.55 2.48 -1.15
C TYR A 71 1.33 3.79 -1.17
N TYR A 72 2.52 3.84 -0.56
CA TYR A 72 3.39 5.01 -0.59
C TYR A 72 3.81 5.39 -2.03
N GLU A 73 4.21 4.40 -2.83
CA GLU A 73 4.52 4.61 -4.25
C GLU A 73 3.31 5.08 -5.05
N ALA A 74 2.12 4.54 -4.78
CA ALA A 74 0.90 4.94 -5.45
C ALA A 74 0.54 6.40 -5.15
N LEU A 75 0.70 6.86 -3.91
CA LEU A 75 0.53 8.27 -3.55
C LEU A 75 1.53 9.16 -4.31
N THR A 76 2.79 8.75 -4.35
CA THR A 76 3.84 9.47 -5.09
C THR A 76 3.51 9.56 -6.59
N LYS A 77 3.09 8.46 -7.21
CA LYS A 77 2.65 8.42 -8.61
C LYS A 77 1.41 9.28 -8.89
N ARG A 78 0.55 9.47 -7.89
CA ARG A 78 -0.62 10.37 -7.94
C ARG A 78 -0.25 11.86 -7.75
N GLY A 79 1.04 12.19 -7.61
CA GLY A 79 1.52 13.56 -7.52
C GLY A 79 1.65 14.12 -6.10
N TYR A 80 1.52 13.28 -5.06
CA TYR A 80 1.82 13.71 -3.70
C TYR A 80 3.32 14.02 -3.58
N ARG A 81 3.66 15.10 -2.87
CA ARG A 81 5.04 15.55 -2.69
C ARG A 81 5.52 15.30 -1.28
N ARG A 82 6.81 15.00 -1.13
CA ARG A 82 7.42 14.86 0.20
C ARG A 82 7.38 16.20 0.91
N VAL A 83 6.96 16.18 2.17
CA VAL A 83 7.14 17.30 3.09
C VAL A 83 8.57 17.20 3.58
N GLU A 84 9.38 18.22 3.29
CA GLU A 84 10.70 18.34 3.90
C GLU A 84 10.48 18.67 5.38
N GLU A 85 11.05 17.83 6.26
CA GLU A 85 10.99 17.98 7.73
C GLU A 85 11.90 19.12 8.20
#